data_AF-A0A1Q4F5Z4-F1
#
_entry.id   AF-A0A1Q4F5Z4-F1
#
_cell.length_a   1.000
_cell.length_b   1.000
_cell.length_c   1.000
_cell.angle_alpha   90.00
_cell.angle_beta   90.00
_cell.angle_gamma   90.00
#
_symmetry.space_group_name_H-M   'P 1'
#
loop_
_entity.id
_entity.type
_entity.pdbx_description
1 polymer ?
#
loop_
_entity_poly.entity_id
_entity_poly.type
_entity_poly.pdbx_seq_one_letter_code
_entity_poly.pdbx_strand_id
1 'polypeptide(L)' 'MGRQQTRIDSASLLQGTRELLIAHAGEEYRLRLTRNDKLILTK' A
#
# COMPACT_ATOMS: atom_id res chain seq x y z
N MET A 1 12.94 -22.49 -9.34
CA MET A 1 13.36 -21.20 -8.74
C MET A 1 12.17 -20.60 -8.02
N GLY A 2 12.23 -20.44 -6.69
CA GLY A 2 11.14 -19.83 -5.92
C GLY A 2 11.04 -18.33 -6.20
N ARG A 3 9.82 -17.80 -6.31
CA ARG A 3 9.60 -16.36 -6.46
C ARG A 3 9.98 -15.69 -5.14
N GLN A 4 11.03 -14.87 -5.14
CA GLN A 4 11.32 -14.05 -3.97
C GLN A 4 10.24 -12.97 -3.86
N GLN A 5 9.49 -13.01 -2.76
CA GLN A 5 8.52 -11.97 -2.44
C GLN A 5 9.21 -10.86 -1.68
N THR A 6 9.19 -9.64 -2.21
CA THR A 6 9.63 -8.46 -1.47
C THR A 6 8.60 -8.16 -0.38
N ARG A 7 9.07 -8.08 0.87
CA ARG A 7 8.25 -7.69 2.03
C ARG A 7 8.63 -6.28 2.46
N ILE A 8 7.62 -5.46 2.71
CA ILE A 8 7.75 -4.11 3.28
C ILE A 8 6.75 -3.98 4.43
N ASP A 9 7.08 -3.25 5.49
CA ASP A 9 6.16 -2.94 6.57
C ASP A 9 5.23 -1.76 6.18
N SER A 10 4.03 -1.75 6.75
CA SER A 10 3.02 -0.76 6.41
C SER A 10 3.39 0.67 6.82
N ALA A 11 4.16 0.83 7.90
CA ALA A 11 4.58 2.14 8.39
C ALA A 11 5.59 2.80 7.43
N SER A 12 6.56 2.02 6.94
CA SER A 12 7.52 2.44 5.92
C SER A 12 6.82 2.70 4.58
N LEU A 13 5.89 1.82 4.19
CA LEU A 13 5.13 1.98 2.96
C LEU A 13 4.32 3.28 2.96
N LEU A 14 3.66 3.60 4.08
CA LEU A 14 2.82 4.80 4.25
C LEU A 14 3.61 6.06 4.63
N GLN A 15 4.91 5.97 4.89
CA GLN A 15 5.77 7.12 5.18
C GLN A 15 5.22 8.05 6.30
N GLY A 16 4.64 7.47 7.35
CA GLY A 16 4.06 8.20 8.47
C GLY A 16 2.69 8.83 8.21
N THR A 17 2.11 8.63 7.01
CA THR A 17 0.75 9.04 6.71
C THR A 17 -0.25 7.89 6.95
N ARG A 18 -1.54 8.17 6.77
CA ARG A 18 -2.60 7.14 6.82
C ARG A 18 -3.02 6.66 5.44
N GLU A 19 -2.55 7.31 4.37
CA GLU A 19 -2.88 6.97 3.00
C GLU A 19 -1.78 7.42 2.02
N LEU A 20 -1.66 6.70 0.91
CA LEU A 20 -0.81 7.05 -0.22
C LEU A 20 -1.53 6.77 -1.54
N LEU A 21 -1.04 7.40 -2.60
CA LEU A 21 -1.44 7.12 -3.98
C LEU A 21 -0.38 6.27 -4.67
N ILE A 22 -0.81 5.26 -5.41
CA ILE A 22 0.01 4.38 -6.22
C ILE A 22 -0.39 4.63 -7.67
N ALA A 23 0.53 5.15 -8.47
CA ALA A 23 0.37 5.19 -9.92
C ALA A 23 0.72 3.81 -10.50
N HIS A 24 -0.22 3.18 -11.20
CA HIS A 24 -0.01 1.89 -11.84
C HIS A 24 -0.81 1.78 -13.14
N ALA A 25 -0.14 1.43 -14.24
CA ALA A 25 -0.76 1.27 -15.56
C ALA A 25 -1.57 2.49 -16.06
N GLY A 26 -1.16 3.70 -15.67
CA GLY A 26 -1.85 4.94 -16.02
C GLY A 26 -3.05 5.26 -15.12
N GLU A 27 -3.29 4.45 -14.10
CA GLU A 27 -4.36 4.67 -13.11
C GLU A 27 -3.77 5.00 -11.75
N GLU A 28 -4.56 5.69 -10.93
CA GLU A 28 -4.23 5.95 -9.54
C GLU A 28 -4.99 4.96 -8.66
N TYR A 29 -4.29 4.41 -7.68
CA TYR A 29 -4.89 3.61 -6.62
C TYR A 29 -4.60 4.27 -5.29
N ARG A 30 -5.57 4.25 -4.38
CA ARG A 30 -5.39 4.72 -3.01
C ARG A 30 -5.21 3.54 -2.07
N LEU A 31 -4.07 3.49 -1.40
CA LEU A 31 -3.85 2.59 -0.27
C LEU A 31 -4.09 3.37 1.02
N ARG A 32 -4.94 2.84 1.92
CA ARG A 32 -5.27 3.50 3.19
C ARG A 32 -5.26 2.53 4.36
N LEU A 33 -4.75 3.00 5.52
CA LEU A 33 -4.90 2.34 6.81
C LEU A 33 -6.25 2.72 7.46
N THR A 34 -7.09 1.71 7.66
CA THR A 34 -8.41 1.85 8.29
C THR A 34 -8.32 2.07 9.80
N ARG A 35 -9.44 2.37 10.44
CA ARG A 35 -9.54 2.44 11.91
C ARG A 35 -9.39 1.08 12.61
N ASN A 36 -9.54 -0.02 11.88
CA ASN A 36 -9.41 -1.39 12.40
C ASN A 36 -8.05 -2.00 11.99
N ASP A 37 -7.04 -1.15 11.77
CA ASP A 37 -5.66 -1.53 11.42
C ASP A 37 -5.50 -2.39 10.15
N LYS A 38 -6.52 -2.42 9.28
CA LYS A 38 -6.45 -3.06 7.96
C LYS A 38 -6.02 -2.08 6.89
N LEU A 39 -5.23 -2.56 5.93
CA LEU A 39 -4.96 -1.85 4.68
C LEU A 39 -6.07 -2.14 3.66
N ILE A 40 -6.56 -1.10 3.00
CA ILE A 40 -7.50 -1.21 1.88
C ILE A 40 -6.87 -0.50 0.68
N LEU A 41 -6.86 -1.18 -0.46
CA LEU A 41 -6.51 -0.62 -1.76
C LEU A 41 -7.80 -0.39 -2.56
N THR A 42 -8.01 0.84 -3.01
CA THR A 42 -9.10 1.21 -3.93
C THR A 42 -8.50 1.80 -5.19
N LYS A 43 -9.22 1.68 -6.31
CA LYS A 43 -8.98 2.49 -7.50
C LYS A 43 -9.64 3.85 -7.31
#